data_AF-A0A2D9Z9B8-F1
#
_entry.id   AF-A0A2D9Z9B8-F1
#
_cell.length_a   1.000
_cell.length_b   1.000
_cell.length_c   1.000
_cell.angle_alpha   90.00
_cell.angle_beta   90.00
_cell.angle_gamma   90.00
#
_symmetry.space_group_name_H-M   'P 1'
#
loop_
_entity.id
_entity.type
_entity.pdbx_description
1 polymer ?
#
loop_
_entity_poly.entity_id
_entity_poly.type
_entity_poly.pdbx_seq_one_letter_code
_entity_poly.pdbx_strand_id
1 'polypeptide(L)'
;MSSKKLSLLVLLGSLGYAVLRYNILGDVPYSDLPFFVANKAFAYAGLVILGIAGLQSTSSQRHKLGMGAAWLLTLHALISLALFSPAYFEKFYQSDYPPRLTLAASLSLLSGCIAFVCLIHLWRVSIKTRRGTELSLISGMGRIVIALAAAHTALMGYQVWVMPEKWPGLLPPITLLASLSAVVILIETFKRKNRTFQEEQQEADDGDRV
;
A
#
# COMPACT_ATOMS: atom_id res chain seq x y z
N MET A 1 7.83 -5.92 19.46
CA MET A 1 8.17 -6.89 18.40
C MET A 1 9.23 -6.28 17.47
N SER A 2 10.23 -7.04 17.01
CA SER A 2 11.26 -6.52 16.07
C SER A 2 10.66 -6.21 14.70
N SER A 3 11.14 -5.16 14.01
CA SER A 3 10.69 -4.78 12.66
C SER A 3 10.75 -5.94 11.67
N LYS A 4 11.79 -6.79 11.75
CA LYS A 4 11.95 -7.97 10.89
C LYS A 4 10.83 -8.99 11.12
N LYS A 5 10.52 -9.28 12.39
CA LYS A 5 9.46 -10.22 12.77
C LYS A 5 8.09 -9.69 12.33
N LEU A 6 7.83 -8.39 12.51
CA LEU A 6 6.60 -7.75 12.06
C LEU A 6 6.44 -7.88 10.54
N SER A 7 7.45 -7.48 9.77
CA SER A 7 7.40 -7.54 8.30
C SER A 7 7.17 -8.96 7.79
N LEU A 8 7.82 -9.95 8.42
CA LEU A 8 7.63 -11.36 8.06
C LEU A 8 6.21 -11.83 8.34
N LEU A 9 5.65 -11.50 9.52
CA LEU A 9 4.28 -11.87 9.87
C LEU A 9 3.24 -11.25 8.93
N VAL A 10 3.40 -9.97 8.60
CA VAL A 10 2.50 -9.28 7.66
C VAL A 10 2.60 -9.90 6.26
N LEU A 11 3.81 -10.21 5.79
CA LEU A 11 4.02 -10.85 4.49
C LEU A 11 3.41 -12.26 4.44
N LEU A 12 3.70 -13.10 5.44
CA LEU A 12 3.16 -14.47 5.50
C LEU A 12 1.64 -14.48 5.66
N GLY A 13 1.09 -13.57 6.47
CA GLY A 13 -0.36 -13.41 6.59
C GLY A 13 -1.01 -12.97 5.28
N SER A 14 -0.40 -12.02 4.57
CA SER A 14 -0.89 -11.55 3.26
C SER A 14 -0.80 -12.64 2.19
N LEU A 15 0.28 -13.43 2.20
CA LEU A 15 0.46 -14.54 1.27
C LEU A 15 -0.50 -15.69 1.58
N GLY A 16 -0.65 -16.07 2.84
CA GLY A 16 -1.62 -17.09 3.27
C GLY A 16 -3.04 -16.71 2.88
N TYR A 17 -3.43 -15.45 3.09
CA TYR A 17 -4.71 -14.92 2.63
C TYR A 17 -4.87 -15.00 1.11
N ALA A 18 -3.84 -14.59 0.36
CA ALA A 18 -3.88 -14.62 -1.10
C ALA A 18 -4.00 -16.06 -1.63
N VAL A 19 -3.20 -17.00 -1.12
CA VAL A 19 -3.27 -18.42 -1.54
C VAL A 19 -4.64 -19.00 -1.21
N LEU A 20 -5.15 -18.77 0.01
CA LEU A 20 -6.47 -19.24 0.41
C LEU A 20 -7.57 -18.72 -0.53
N ARG A 21 -7.58 -17.41 -0.80
CA ARG A 21 -8.63 -16.78 -1.60
C ARG A 21 -8.54 -17.11 -3.09
N TYR A 22 -7.34 -17.08 -3.66
CA TYR A 22 -7.16 -17.16 -5.12
C TYR A 22 -6.95 -18.60 -5.62
N ASN A 23 -6.25 -19.45 -4.86
CA ASN A 23 -5.95 -20.82 -5.30
C ASN A 23 -6.84 -21.88 -4.65
N ILE A 24 -7.13 -21.77 -3.35
CA ILE A 24 -7.90 -22.79 -2.63
C ILE A 24 -9.41 -22.60 -2.84
N LEU A 25 -9.90 -21.37 -2.64
CA LEU A 25 -11.31 -21.02 -2.77
C LEU A 25 -11.66 -20.44 -4.13
N GLY A 26 -10.66 -19.93 -4.84
CA GLY A 26 -10.77 -19.41 -6.20
C GLY A 26 -10.30 -20.44 -7.24
N ASP A 27 -10.31 -20.01 -8.50
CA ASP A 27 -10.00 -20.81 -9.68
C ASP A 27 -8.64 -20.49 -10.30
N VAL A 28 -7.78 -19.74 -9.60
CA VAL A 28 -6.47 -19.34 -10.13
C VAL A 28 -5.52 -20.55 -10.16
N PRO A 29 -4.93 -20.89 -11.32
CA PRO A 29 -3.98 -21.99 -11.44
C PRO A 29 -2.77 -21.81 -10.51
N TYR A 30 -2.25 -22.92 -9.97
CA TYR A 30 -1.04 -22.89 -9.13
C TYR A 30 0.22 -22.44 -9.88
N SER A 31 0.24 -22.55 -11.22
CA SER A 31 1.30 -21.98 -12.07
C SER A 31 1.42 -20.47 -11.93
N ASP A 32 0.32 -19.79 -11.59
CA ASP A 32 0.26 -18.34 -11.46
C ASP A 32 0.61 -17.88 -10.04
N LEU A 33 0.87 -18.81 -9.12
CA LEU A 33 1.21 -18.50 -7.74
C LEU A 33 2.47 -17.62 -7.62
N PRO A 34 3.61 -17.94 -8.27
CA PRO A 34 4.87 -17.22 -8.05
C PRO A 34 4.83 -15.75 -8.47
N PHE A 35 4.06 -15.42 -9.51
CA PHE A 35 3.94 -14.06 -10.04
C PHE A 35 2.60 -13.44 -9.65
N PHE A 36 1.48 -13.97 -10.12
CA PHE A 36 0.18 -13.31 -9.95
C PHE A 36 -0.31 -13.30 -8.49
N VAL A 37 -0.27 -14.43 -7.79
CA VAL A 37 -0.79 -14.51 -6.41
C VAL A 37 0.17 -13.85 -5.43
N ALA A 38 1.47 -14.14 -5.53
CA ALA A 38 2.49 -13.53 -4.68
C ALA A 38 2.53 -11.99 -4.85
N ASN A 39 2.31 -11.47 -6.05
CA ASN A 39 2.25 -10.02 -6.30
C ASN A 39 1.15 -9.33 -5.47
N LYS A 40 -0.01 -9.96 -5.32
CA LYS A 40 -1.10 -9.43 -4.47
C LYS A 40 -0.67 -9.37 -3.01
N ALA A 41 0.06 -10.38 -2.54
CA ALA A 41 0.61 -10.40 -1.18
C ALA A 41 1.69 -9.32 -0.99
N PHE A 42 2.60 -9.13 -1.95
CA PHE A 42 3.62 -8.08 -1.89
C PHE A 42 3.01 -6.68 -1.85
N ALA A 43 1.99 -6.43 -2.68
CA ALA A 43 1.27 -5.16 -2.70
C ALA A 43 0.65 -4.85 -1.34
N TYR A 44 -0.13 -5.79 -0.80
CA TYR A 44 -0.85 -5.59 0.45
C TYR A 44 0.09 -5.52 1.66
N ALA A 45 1.07 -6.42 1.75
CA ALA A 45 2.06 -6.39 2.82
C ALA A 45 2.89 -5.10 2.79
N GLY A 46 3.33 -4.67 1.60
CA GLY A 46 4.07 -3.43 1.40
C GLY A 46 3.29 -2.21 1.90
N LEU A 47 2.00 -2.12 1.55
CA LEU A 47 1.10 -1.05 2.00
C LEU A 47 0.95 -1.02 3.52
N VAL A 48 0.65 -2.17 4.14
CA VAL A 48 0.45 -2.27 5.59
C VAL A 48 1.75 -1.92 6.34
N ILE A 49 2.89 -2.44 5.89
CA ILE A 49 4.19 -2.15 6.51
C ILE A 49 4.54 -0.66 6.35
N LEU A 50 4.25 -0.05 5.20
CA LEU A 50 4.47 1.39 5.00
C LEU A 50 3.61 2.23 5.96
N GLY A 51 2.35 1.85 6.14
CA GLY A 51 1.46 2.50 7.10
C GLY A 51 1.95 2.38 8.53
N ILE A 52 2.35 1.17 8.95
CA ILE A 52 2.91 0.96 10.29
C ILE A 52 4.21 1.76 10.47
N ALA A 53 5.04 1.88 9.44
CA ALA A 53 6.22 2.73 9.46
C ALA A 53 5.87 4.19 9.75
N GLY A 54 4.81 4.71 9.11
CA GLY A 54 4.28 6.06 9.34
C GLY A 54 3.76 6.29 10.77
N LEU A 55 3.40 5.22 11.49
CA LEU A 55 2.95 5.25 12.89
C LEU A 55 4.09 5.03 13.91
N GLN A 56 5.33 4.79 13.47
CA GLN A 56 6.45 4.64 14.41
C GLN A 56 6.95 6.00 14.91
N SER A 57 7.09 6.14 16.22
CA SER A 57 7.69 7.32 16.87
C SER A 57 9.20 7.39 16.66
N THR A 58 9.88 6.22 16.67
CA THR A 58 11.33 6.18 16.53
C THR A 58 11.78 6.19 15.06
N SER A 59 12.71 7.09 14.73
CA SER A 59 13.24 7.21 13.36
C SER A 59 13.89 5.92 12.85
N SER A 60 14.56 5.17 13.73
CA SER A 60 15.20 3.89 13.39
C SER A 60 14.19 2.81 12.96
N GLN A 61 13.08 2.64 13.70
CA GLN A 61 12.07 1.64 13.35
C GLN A 61 11.28 2.05 12.12
N ARG A 62 10.92 3.34 12.01
CA ARG A 62 10.30 3.93 10.82
C ARG A 62 11.12 3.65 9.57
N HIS A 63 12.43 3.91 9.63
CA HIS A 63 13.35 3.66 8.52
C HIS A 63 13.40 2.17 8.14
N LYS A 64 13.61 1.27 9.11
CA LYS A 64 13.69 -0.18 8.84
C LYS A 64 12.41 -0.73 8.18
N LEU A 65 11.24 -0.34 8.68
CA LEU A 65 9.96 -0.76 8.12
C LEU A 65 9.71 -0.10 6.76
N GLY A 66 9.99 1.20 6.61
CA GLY A 66 9.83 1.92 5.35
C GLY A 66 10.68 1.34 4.23
N MET A 67 11.93 0.95 4.51
CA MET A 67 12.81 0.28 3.56
C MET A 67 12.25 -1.10 3.15
N GLY A 68 11.72 -1.88 4.11
CA GLY A 68 11.08 -3.16 3.82
C GLY A 68 9.84 -3.01 2.94
N ALA A 69 8.99 -2.02 3.23
CA ALA A 69 7.84 -1.69 2.42
C ALA A 69 8.22 -1.24 1.00
N ALA A 70 9.26 -0.40 0.87
CA ALA A 70 9.73 0.08 -0.43
C ALA A 70 10.16 -1.08 -1.35
N TRP A 71 10.85 -2.09 -0.80
CA TRP A 71 11.21 -3.29 -1.56
C TRP A 71 10.00 -4.08 -2.04
N LEU A 72 9.03 -4.36 -1.16
CA LEU A 72 7.84 -5.12 -1.52
C LEU A 72 6.97 -4.39 -2.57
N LEU A 73 6.80 -3.08 -2.41
CA LEU A 73 6.03 -2.26 -3.36
C LEU A 73 6.75 -2.10 -4.70
N THR A 74 8.09 -2.07 -4.69
CA THR A 74 8.88 -2.08 -5.95
C THR A 74 8.74 -3.42 -6.66
N LEU A 75 8.85 -4.55 -5.94
CA LEU A 75 8.59 -5.87 -6.52
C LEU A 75 7.18 -5.95 -7.09
N HIS A 76 6.19 -5.42 -6.37
CA HIS A 76 4.81 -5.35 -6.85
C HIS A 76 4.69 -4.59 -8.18
N ALA A 77 5.30 -3.40 -8.27
CA ALA A 77 5.27 -2.61 -9.49
C ALA A 77 5.91 -3.36 -10.67
N LEU A 78 7.08 -3.96 -10.46
CA LEU A 78 7.80 -4.70 -11.51
C LEU A 78 7.03 -5.94 -11.98
N ILE A 79 6.48 -6.73 -11.06
CA ILE A 79 5.67 -7.91 -11.41
C ILE A 79 4.39 -7.49 -12.12
N SER A 80 3.75 -6.40 -11.68
CA SER A 80 2.52 -5.90 -12.32
C SER A 80 2.78 -5.44 -13.75
N LEU A 81 3.92 -4.80 -14.03
CA LEU A 81 4.33 -4.46 -15.39
C LEU A 81 4.55 -5.71 -16.26
N ALA A 82 5.18 -6.75 -15.71
CA ALA A 82 5.40 -8.01 -16.43
C ALA A 82 4.09 -8.77 -16.74
N LEU A 83 3.08 -8.65 -15.88
CA LEU A 83 1.78 -9.29 -16.04
C LEU A 83 0.76 -8.43 -16.79
N PHE A 84 1.11 -7.21 -17.21
CA PHE A 84 0.14 -6.23 -17.73
C PHE A 84 -0.39 -6.61 -19.11
N SER A 85 -1.44 -7.44 -19.12
CA SER A 85 -2.11 -7.91 -20.32
C SER A 85 -3.59 -8.22 -20.05
N PRO A 86 -4.43 -8.32 -21.11
CA PRO A 86 -5.82 -8.74 -20.98
C PRO A 86 -5.99 -10.12 -20.35
N ALA A 87 -5.00 -11.01 -20.46
CA ALA A 87 -5.07 -12.36 -19.87
C ALA A 87 -5.10 -12.34 -18.33
N TYR A 88 -4.43 -11.38 -17.69
CA TYR A 88 -4.39 -11.26 -16.22
C TYR A 88 -5.30 -10.15 -15.67
N PHE A 89 -5.60 -9.15 -16.50
CA PHE A 89 -6.33 -7.94 -16.10
C PHE A 89 -7.50 -7.66 -17.04
N GLU A 90 -8.30 -8.66 -17.39
CA GLU A 90 -9.44 -8.53 -18.30
C GLU A 90 -10.32 -7.30 -18.00
N LYS A 91 -10.66 -7.08 -16.72
CA LYS A 91 -11.47 -5.94 -16.26
C LYS A 91 -10.86 -4.56 -16.52
N PHE A 92 -9.57 -4.49 -16.84
CA PHE A 92 -8.90 -3.24 -17.15
C PHE A 92 -9.16 -2.80 -18.58
N TYR A 93 -9.59 -3.71 -19.45
CA TYR A 93 -9.76 -3.48 -20.86
C TYR A 93 -11.24 -3.41 -21.24
N GLN A 94 -11.54 -2.56 -22.22
CA GLN A 94 -12.81 -2.51 -22.92
C GLN A 94 -12.92 -3.71 -23.87
N SER A 95 -14.16 -4.07 -24.22
CA SER A 95 -14.45 -5.17 -25.15
C SER A 95 -14.12 -4.87 -26.62
N ASP A 96 -13.68 -3.65 -26.93
CA ASP A 96 -13.32 -3.21 -28.28
C ASP A 96 -12.06 -3.91 -28.81
N TYR A 97 -11.88 -3.95 -30.14
CA TYR A 97 -10.68 -4.48 -30.78
C TYR A 97 -9.94 -3.38 -31.58
N PRO A 98 -8.66 -3.07 -31.28
CA PRO A 98 -7.84 -3.65 -30.21
C PRO A 98 -8.28 -3.18 -28.80
N PRO A 99 -8.14 -4.02 -27.76
CA PRO A 99 -8.60 -3.70 -26.42
C PRO A 99 -7.89 -2.47 -25.84
N ARG A 100 -8.67 -1.47 -25.46
CA ARG A 100 -8.19 -0.23 -24.81
C ARG A 100 -8.49 -0.25 -23.32
N LEU A 101 -7.74 0.52 -22.54
CA LEU A 101 -8.00 0.64 -21.11
C LEU A 101 -9.33 1.34 -20.84
N THR A 102 -10.06 0.86 -19.84
CA THR A 102 -11.19 1.60 -19.28
C THR A 102 -10.69 2.88 -18.59
N LEU A 103 -11.58 3.87 -18.42
CA LEU A 103 -11.25 5.09 -17.68
C LEU A 103 -10.81 4.78 -16.24
N ALA A 104 -11.52 3.87 -15.56
CA ALA A 104 -11.20 3.45 -14.21
C ALA A 104 -9.82 2.79 -14.12
N ALA A 105 -9.47 1.92 -15.09
CA ALA A 105 -8.15 1.32 -15.17
C ALA A 105 -7.06 2.38 -15.43
N SER A 106 -7.31 3.32 -16.33
CA SER A 106 -6.38 4.41 -16.65
C SER A 106 -6.07 5.28 -15.42
N LEU A 107 -7.10 5.68 -14.67
CA LEU A 107 -6.96 6.45 -13.43
C LEU A 107 -6.29 5.63 -12.32
N SER A 108 -6.62 4.34 -12.20
CA SER A 108 -5.98 3.43 -11.26
C SER A 108 -4.48 3.34 -11.54
N LEU A 109 -4.08 3.08 -12.78
CA LEU A 109 -2.67 3.01 -13.18
C LEU A 109 -1.95 4.34 -12.97
N LEU A 110 -2.57 5.47 -13.32
CA LEU A 110 -1.99 6.79 -13.09
C LEU A 110 -1.71 7.04 -11.60
N SER A 111 -2.68 6.75 -10.73
CA SER A 111 -2.48 6.87 -9.28
C SER A 111 -1.37 5.95 -8.75
N GLY A 112 -1.27 4.72 -9.27
CA GLY A 112 -0.18 3.79 -8.96
C GLY A 112 1.19 4.32 -9.41
N CYS A 113 1.29 4.88 -10.62
CA CYS A 113 2.52 5.48 -11.14
C CYS A 113 2.97 6.67 -10.28
N ILE A 114 2.06 7.58 -9.93
CA ILE A 114 2.40 8.74 -9.07
C ILE A 114 2.82 8.25 -7.68
N ALA A 115 2.11 7.28 -7.09
CA ALA A 115 2.47 6.68 -5.82
C ALA A 115 3.87 6.07 -5.85
N PHE A 116 4.20 5.36 -6.93
CA PHE A 116 5.50 4.75 -7.12
C PHE A 116 6.62 5.79 -7.25
N VAL A 117 6.42 6.88 -8.00
CA VAL A 117 7.39 7.98 -8.07
C VAL A 117 7.62 8.62 -6.70
N CYS A 118 6.55 8.89 -5.94
CA CYS A 118 6.65 9.38 -4.57
C CYS A 118 7.41 8.40 -3.65
N LEU A 119 7.16 7.09 -3.80
CA LEU A 119 7.87 6.05 -3.05
C LEU A 119 9.36 6.02 -3.38
N ILE A 120 9.73 6.09 -4.67
CA ILE A 120 11.13 6.14 -5.11
C ILE A 120 11.83 7.39 -4.56
N HIS A 121 11.14 8.54 -4.53
CA HIS A 121 11.68 9.74 -3.91
C HIS A 121 11.93 9.53 -2.41
N LEU A 122 10.94 9.02 -1.67
CA LEU A 122 11.08 8.69 -0.24
C LEU A 122 12.26 7.75 0.00
N TRP A 123 12.39 6.72 -0.84
CA TRP A 123 13.44 5.72 -0.73
C TRP A 123 14.82 6.33 -0.99
N ARG A 124 14.97 7.15 -2.04
CA ARG A 124 16.21 7.88 -2.35
C ARG A 124 16.66 8.77 -1.19
N VAL A 125 15.74 9.58 -0.65
CA VAL A 125 16.04 10.44 0.50
C VAL A 125 16.45 9.59 1.69
N SER A 126 15.72 8.51 1.95
CA SER A 126 16.00 7.63 3.08
C SER A 126 17.35 6.92 3.01
N ILE A 127 17.91 6.67 1.82
CA ILE A 127 19.27 6.13 1.66
C ILE A 127 20.32 7.21 1.90
N LYS A 128 20.09 8.44 1.40
CA LYS A 128 21.04 9.55 1.51
C LYS A 128 21.15 10.11 2.93
N THR A 129 20.04 10.18 3.68
CA THR A 129 19.98 10.78 5.02
C THR A 129 20.51 9.86 6.14
N ARG A 130 21.40 8.91 5.83
CA ARG A 130 22.02 8.02 6.84
C ARG A 130 22.91 8.76 7.87
N ARG A 131 23.12 10.07 7.69
CA ARG A 131 23.69 10.99 8.69
C ARG A 131 22.55 11.80 9.26
N GLY A 132 22.11 11.41 10.46
CA GLY A 132 20.85 11.85 11.05
C GLY A 132 20.74 13.37 11.15
N THR A 133 19.59 13.88 10.69
CA THR A 133 18.74 14.88 11.38
C THR A 133 17.54 15.28 10.52
N GLU A 134 17.56 15.04 9.21
CA GLU A 134 16.47 15.55 8.37
C GLU A 134 15.38 14.50 8.13
N LEU A 135 14.29 14.62 8.90
CA LEU A 135 13.00 14.02 8.59
C LEU A 135 12.70 14.32 7.11
N SER A 136 12.43 13.28 6.30
CA SER A 136 11.84 13.33 4.95
C SER A 136 11.51 14.76 4.49
N LEU A 137 12.36 15.36 3.64
CA LEU A 137 12.29 16.76 3.17
C LEU A 137 10.90 17.23 2.72
N ILE A 138 9.98 16.30 2.42
CA ILE A 138 8.56 16.59 2.21
C ILE A 138 7.74 15.91 3.31
N SER A 139 7.36 16.69 4.33
CA SER A 139 6.48 16.22 5.41
C SER A 139 5.14 15.75 4.83
N GLY A 140 4.77 14.50 5.12
CA GLY A 140 3.49 13.94 4.68
C GLY A 140 3.48 13.23 3.33
N MET A 141 4.59 13.15 2.60
CA MET A 141 4.63 12.41 1.33
C MET A 141 4.28 10.92 1.48
N GLY A 142 4.61 10.29 2.61
CA GLY A 142 4.14 8.93 2.92
C GLY A 142 2.61 8.80 2.96
N ARG A 143 1.91 9.83 3.45
CA ARG A 143 0.43 9.88 3.43
C ARG A 143 -0.10 10.03 2.01
N ILE A 144 0.58 10.81 1.16
CA ILE A 144 0.23 10.92 -0.26
C ILE A 144 0.34 9.55 -0.95
N VAL A 145 1.43 8.80 -0.70
CA VAL A 145 1.59 7.43 -1.24
C VAL A 145 0.44 6.53 -0.79
N ILE A 146 0.06 6.57 0.48
CA ILE A 146 -1.03 5.74 1.02
C ILE A 146 -2.40 6.16 0.43
N ALA A 147 -2.66 7.46 0.27
CA ALA A 147 -3.88 7.96 -0.36
C ALA A 147 -3.98 7.57 -1.83
N LEU A 148 -2.88 7.66 -2.58
CA LEU A 148 -2.83 7.20 -3.97
C LEU A 148 -2.96 5.68 -4.06
N ALA A 149 -2.42 4.91 -3.10
CA ALA A 149 -2.62 3.45 -3.04
C ALA A 149 -4.09 3.10 -2.76
N ALA A 150 -4.79 3.87 -1.91
CA ALA A 150 -6.22 3.71 -1.68
C ALA A 150 -7.01 3.99 -2.96
N ALA A 151 -6.71 5.08 -3.67
CA ALA A 151 -7.33 5.42 -4.95
C ALA A 151 -7.07 4.33 -6.02
N HIS A 152 -5.82 3.90 -6.15
CA HIS A 152 -5.38 2.84 -7.07
C HIS A 152 -6.22 1.57 -6.90
N THR A 153 -6.33 1.09 -5.65
CA THR A 153 -7.05 -0.15 -5.31
C THR A 153 -8.58 0.01 -5.39
N ALA A 154 -9.11 1.19 -5.08
CA ALA A 154 -10.53 1.49 -5.20
C ALA A 154 -10.99 1.53 -6.65
N LEU A 155 -10.28 2.27 -7.51
CA LEU A 155 -10.63 2.44 -8.91
C LEU A 155 -10.67 1.10 -9.67
N MET A 156 -9.80 0.15 -9.32
CA MET A 156 -9.79 -1.18 -9.94
C MET A 156 -10.78 -2.19 -9.30
N GLY A 157 -11.27 -1.94 -8.09
CA GLY A 157 -11.93 -2.94 -7.26
C GLY A 157 -13.41 -2.70 -6.94
N TYR A 158 -13.85 -1.43 -6.94
CA TYR A 158 -15.10 -1.01 -6.30
C TYR A 158 -16.35 -1.78 -6.76
N GLN A 159 -16.42 -2.16 -8.04
CA GLN A 159 -17.57 -2.88 -8.59
C GLN A 159 -17.78 -4.26 -7.94
N VAL A 160 -16.71 -4.94 -7.53
CA VAL A 160 -16.76 -6.28 -6.92
C VAL A 160 -16.96 -6.19 -5.41
N TRP A 161 -16.66 -5.06 -4.79
CA TRP A 161 -16.72 -4.90 -3.33
C TRP A 161 -18.14 -4.93 -2.77
N VAL A 162 -19.13 -4.59 -3.59
CA VAL A 162 -20.54 -4.55 -3.17
C VAL A 162 -21.31 -5.80 -3.58
N MET A 163 -20.62 -6.84 -4.04
CA MET A 163 -21.19 -8.11 -4.49
C MET A 163 -20.57 -9.28 -3.70
N PRO A 164 -20.88 -9.45 -2.40
CA PRO A 164 -20.33 -10.52 -1.57
C PRO A 164 -20.57 -11.92 -2.13
N GLU A 165 -21.67 -12.11 -2.86
CA GLU A 165 -22.01 -13.35 -3.55
C GLU A 165 -20.99 -13.75 -4.63
N LYS A 166 -20.19 -12.79 -5.13
CA LYS A 166 -19.10 -13.02 -6.10
C LYS A 166 -17.75 -13.26 -5.44
N TRP A 167 -17.67 -13.29 -4.11
CA TRP A 167 -16.42 -13.47 -3.39
C TRP A 167 -16.10 -14.96 -3.23
N PRO A 168 -14.94 -15.45 -3.71
CA PRO A 168 -14.52 -16.82 -3.48
C PRO A 168 -14.50 -17.15 -1.98
N GLY A 169 -15.34 -18.12 -1.58
CA GLY A 169 -15.54 -18.51 -0.18
C GLY A 169 -15.96 -17.36 0.75
N LEU A 170 -16.70 -16.38 0.25
CA LEU A 170 -17.13 -15.17 0.97
C LEU A 170 -15.96 -14.32 1.52
N LEU A 171 -14.73 -14.55 1.03
CA LEU A 171 -13.56 -13.77 1.45
C LEU A 171 -13.45 -12.45 0.67
N PRO A 172 -13.34 -11.31 1.35
CA PRO A 172 -13.30 -10.01 0.71
C PRO A 172 -12.16 -9.88 -0.31
N PRO A 173 -12.35 -9.16 -1.43
CA PRO A 173 -11.26 -8.87 -2.36
C PRO A 173 -10.07 -8.22 -1.64
N ILE A 174 -8.85 -8.65 -1.96
CA ILE A 174 -7.65 -8.06 -1.33
C ILE A 174 -7.53 -6.55 -1.62
N THR A 175 -8.10 -6.08 -2.73
CA THR A 175 -8.19 -4.65 -3.06
C THR A 175 -9.07 -3.90 -2.06
N LEU A 176 -10.18 -4.49 -1.59
CA LEU A 176 -11.02 -3.91 -0.54
C LEU A 176 -10.24 -3.82 0.78
N LEU A 177 -9.57 -4.91 1.17
CA LEU A 177 -8.74 -4.92 2.38
C LEU A 177 -7.63 -3.88 2.31
N ALA A 178 -6.98 -3.73 1.16
CA ALA A 178 -5.96 -2.73 0.92
C ALA A 178 -6.52 -1.30 1.05
N SER A 179 -7.63 -0.99 0.38
CA SER A 179 -8.23 0.35 0.45
C SER A 179 -8.71 0.70 1.85
N LEU A 180 -9.38 -0.22 2.56
CA LEU A 180 -9.82 0.02 3.94
C LEU A 180 -8.64 0.21 4.88
N SER A 181 -7.60 -0.63 4.76
CA SER A 181 -6.38 -0.49 5.56
C SER A 181 -5.71 0.86 5.31
N ALA A 182 -5.60 1.29 4.05
CA ALA A 182 -5.04 2.59 3.70
C ALA A 182 -5.83 3.75 4.33
N VAL A 183 -7.16 3.70 4.28
CA VAL A 183 -8.03 4.71 4.90
C VAL A 183 -7.83 4.76 6.42
N VAL A 184 -7.82 3.60 7.09
CA VAL A 184 -7.57 3.52 8.55
C VAL A 184 -6.20 4.11 8.89
N ILE A 185 -5.16 3.73 8.15
CA ILE A 185 -3.80 4.25 8.33
C ILE A 185 -3.76 5.78 8.14
N LEU A 186 -4.44 6.31 7.13
CA LEU A 186 -4.53 7.76 6.90
C LEU A 186 -5.16 8.45 8.10
N ILE A 187 -6.32 7.97 8.56
CA ILE A 187 -7.02 8.54 9.71
C ILE A 187 -6.10 8.56 10.94
N GLU A 188 -5.43 7.45 11.24
CA GLU A 188 -4.54 7.35 12.41
C GLU A 188 -3.30 8.23 12.30
N THR A 189 -2.72 8.37 11.10
CA THR A 189 -1.59 9.29 10.87
C THR A 189 -2.00 10.76 10.96
N PHE A 190 -3.22 11.13 10.55
CA PHE A 190 -3.74 12.49 10.74
C PHE A 190 -4.02 12.82 12.20
N LYS A 191 -4.69 11.92 12.94
CA LYS A 191 -4.95 12.10 14.38
C LYS A 191 -3.67 12.36 15.17
N ARG A 192 -2.62 11.57 14.92
CA ARG A 192 -1.33 11.74 15.60
C ARG A 192 -0.69 13.10 15.32
N LYS A 193 -0.70 13.55 14.07
CA LYS A 193 -0.15 14.87 13.71
C LYS A 193 -0.88 15.98 14.47
N ASN A 194 -2.21 15.92 14.53
CA ASN A 194 -3.01 16.94 15.22
C ASN A 194 -2.74 16.95 16.73
N ARG A 195 -2.59 15.77 17.34
CA ARG A 195 -2.25 15.66 18.77
C ARG A 195 -0.89 16.27 19.10
N THR A 196 0.15 15.95 18.31
CA THR A 196 1.48 16.54 18.52
C THR A 196 1.45 18.07 18.38
N PHE A 197 0.68 18.58 17.42
CA PHE A 197 0.53 20.03 17.25
C PHE A 197 -0.19 20.70 18.44
N GLN A 198 -1.21 20.04 19.02
CA GLN A 198 -1.90 20.55 20.22
C GLN A 198 -0.99 20.53 21.46
N GLU A 199 -0.20 19.48 21.65
CA GLU A 199 0.78 19.37 22.75
C GLU A 199 1.86 20.47 22.63
N GLU A 200 2.41 20.69 21.43
CA GLU A 200 3.39 21.77 21.17
C GLU A 200 2.82 23.18 21.41
N GLN A 201 1.55 23.43 21.06
CA GLN A 201 0.89 24.71 21.32
C GLN A 201 0.65 24.96 22.82
N GLN A 202 0.32 23.91 23.57
CA GLN A 202 0.08 24.02 25.01
C GLN A 202 1.37 24.31 25.77
N GLU A 203 2.48 23.63 25.42
CA GLU A 203 3.80 23.91 26.01
C GLU A 203 4.29 25.33 25.74
N ALA A 204 3.98 25.90 24.57
CA ALA A 204 4.33 27.28 24.24
C ALA A 204 3.54 28.31 25.06
N ASP A 205 2.22 28.12 25.26
CA ASP A 205 1.38 29.02 26.07
C ASP A 205 1.73 28.97 27.57
N ASP A 206 2.13 27.81 28.09
CA ASP A 206 2.58 27.68 29.48
C ASP A 206 3.99 28.26 29.70
N GLY A 207 4.86 28.21 28.69
CA GLY A 207 6.21 28.78 28.73
C GLY A 207 6.25 30.32 28.78
N ASP A 208 5.27 30.99 28.16
CA ASP A 208 5.14 32.45 28.17
C ASP A 208 4.53 33.01 29.48
N ARG A 209 4.07 32.14 30.40
CA ARG A 209 3.45 32.51 31.69
C ARG A 209 4.41 32.50 32.89
N VAL A 210 5.71 32.23 32.67
CA VAL A 210 6.77 32.17 33.70
C VAL A 210 7.74 33.34 33.52
#